data_AF-A0A661QM56-F1
#
_entry.id   AF-A0A661QM56-F1
#
_cell.length_a   1.000
_cell.length_b   1.000
_cell.length_c   1.000
_cell.angle_alpha   90.00
_cell.angle_beta   90.00
_cell.angle_gamma   90.00
#
_symmetry.space_group_name_H-M   'P 1'
#
loop_
_entity.id
_entity.type
_entity.pdbx_description
1 polymer ?
#
loop_
_entity_poly.entity_id
_entity_poly.type
_entity_poly.pdbx_seq_one_letter_code
_entity_poly.pdbx_strand_id
1 'polypeptide(L)'
;MIRKSTINLKFANICKLEKIKEIAEEYQKADFFIDILWEQKQFSGNFVKDTSADSWLSARMKQAAAKQALSAVKSRRKKKKKHKPVLNRPVMELDSRFADIRQDVNHFDIWVRLSSIGNKVIINLPSQKHI
;
A
#
# COMPACT_ATOMS: atom_id res chain seq x y z
N MET A 1 -20.01 -13.43 2.22
CA MET A 1 -18.80 -12.88 1.56
C MET A 1 -18.42 -11.58 2.27
N ILE A 2 -17.31 -11.56 3.00
CA ILE A 2 -16.84 -10.33 3.66
C ILE A 2 -16.32 -9.39 2.56
N ARG A 3 -16.95 -8.21 2.42
CA ARG A 3 -16.58 -7.22 1.41
C ARG A 3 -15.45 -6.29 1.87
N LYS A 4 -15.30 -6.11 3.18
CA LYS A 4 -14.28 -5.27 3.83
C LYS A 4 -14.26 -5.59 5.33
N SER A 5 -13.08 -5.51 5.96
CA SER A 5 -12.92 -5.45 7.40
C SER A 5 -11.97 -4.31 7.76
N THR A 6 -12.19 -3.67 8.91
CA THR A 6 -11.32 -2.60 9.43
C THR A 6 -10.72 -3.07 10.74
N ILE A 7 -9.39 -2.98 10.86
CA ILE A 7 -8.64 -3.44 12.04
C ILE A 7 -8.05 -2.21 12.73
N ASN A 8 -8.17 -2.14 14.06
CA ASN A 8 -7.53 -1.09 14.84
C ASN A 8 -6.10 -1.51 15.23
N LEU A 9 -5.21 -0.53 15.41
CA LEU A 9 -3.81 -0.77 15.81
C LEU A 9 -3.53 -0.24 17.23
N LYS A 10 -4.55 -0.15 18.10
CA LYS A 10 -4.40 0.43 19.44
C LYS A 10 -3.41 -0.33 20.33
N PHE A 11 -3.23 -1.62 20.06
CA PHE A 11 -2.33 -2.51 20.80
C PHE A 11 -0.91 -2.56 20.22
N ALA A 12 -0.65 -1.88 19.10
CA ALA A 12 0.69 -1.76 18.56
C ALA A 12 1.51 -0.75 19.38
N ASN A 13 2.77 -1.08 19.66
CA ASN A 13 3.67 -0.15 20.32
C ASN A 13 4.09 1.00 19.38
N ILE A 14 4.64 2.06 19.97
CA ILE A 14 5.04 3.28 19.25
C ILE A 14 6.03 2.96 18.12
N CYS A 15 7.07 2.15 18.38
CA CYS A 15 8.07 1.82 17.38
C CYS A 15 7.48 1.11 16.14
N LYS A 16 6.48 0.23 16.33
CA LYS A 16 5.76 -0.43 15.22
C LYS A 16 4.94 0.58 14.42
N LEU A 17 4.27 1.51 15.11
CA LEU A 17 3.47 2.55 14.46
C LEU A 17 4.35 3.51 13.66
N GLU A 18 5.49 3.93 14.21
CA GLU A 18 6.48 4.75 13.51
C GLU A 18 7.03 4.04 12.27
N LYS A 19 7.37 2.75 12.40
CA LYS A 19 7.86 1.98 11.25
C LYS A 19 6.80 1.85 10.15
N ILE A 20 5.52 1.72 10.49
CA ILE A 20 4.43 1.74 9.48
C ILE A 20 4.35 3.08 8.78
N LYS A 21 4.44 4.18 9.53
CA LYS A 21 4.42 5.53 8.94
C LYS A 21 5.59 5.72 7.98
N GLU A 22 6.80 5.33 8.38
CA GLU A 22 7.99 5.37 7.54
C GLU A 22 7.80 4.58 6.24
N ILE A 23 7.26 3.35 6.31
CA ILE A 23 6.96 2.57 5.11
C ILE A 23 5.91 3.26 4.24
N ALA A 24 4.85 3.82 4.84
CA ALA A 24 3.75 4.44 4.12
C ALA A 24 4.16 5.74 3.43
N GLU A 25 5.00 6.55 4.07
CA GLU A 25 5.61 7.75 3.50
C GLU A 25 6.55 7.40 2.35
N GLU A 26 7.41 6.39 2.53
CA GLU A 26 8.28 5.90 1.48
C GLU A 26 7.49 5.36 0.29
N TYR A 27 6.40 4.62 0.55
CA TYR A 27 5.51 4.13 -0.49
C TYR A 27 4.79 5.26 -1.21
N GLN A 28 4.41 6.33 -0.51
CA GLN A 28 3.77 7.50 -1.11
C GLN A 28 4.69 8.25 -2.09
N LYS A 29 6.02 8.19 -1.90
CA LYS A 29 6.97 8.75 -2.89
C LYS A 29 6.73 8.20 -4.30
N ALA A 30 6.16 6.99 -4.40
CA ALA A 30 5.73 6.37 -5.64
C ALA A 30 4.62 7.13 -6.41
N ASP A 31 4.12 8.24 -5.88
CA ASP A 31 3.30 9.20 -6.63
C ASP A 31 3.99 9.70 -7.91
N PHE A 32 5.32 9.66 -7.99
CA PHE A 32 6.02 9.93 -9.25
C PHE A 32 5.57 9.02 -10.41
N PHE A 33 5.07 7.80 -10.13
CA PHE A 33 4.49 6.94 -11.16
C PHE A 33 3.22 7.54 -11.77
N ILE A 34 2.46 8.33 -10.99
CA ILE A 34 1.29 9.04 -11.51
C ILE A 34 1.73 10.06 -12.55
N ASP A 35 2.83 10.79 -12.28
CA ASP A 35 3.36 11.79 -13.20
C ASP A 35 3.79 11.14 -14.53
N ILE A 36 4.59 10.08 -14.46
CA ILE A 36 5.04 9.32 -15.64
C ILE A 36 3.83 8.80 -16.44
N LEU A 37 2.89 8.13 -15.78
CA LEU A 37 1.71 7.55 -16.44
C LEU A 37 0.80 8.62 -17.05
N TRP A 38 0.71 9.79 -16.41
CA TRP A 38 -0.09 10.91 -16.88
C TRP A 38 0.52 11.57 -18.11
N GLU A 39 1.83 11.83 -18.09
CA GLU A 39 2.58 12.38 -19.22
C GLU A 39 2.53 11.47 -20.43
N GLN A 40 2.70 10.16 -20.23
CA GLN A 40 2.60 9.14 -21.28
C GLN A 40 1.16 8.89 -21.74
N LYS A 41 0.15 9.52 -21.11
CA LYS A 41 -1.28 9.29 -21.36
C LYS A 41 -1.67 7.81 -21.27
N GLN A 42 -1.04 7.06 -20.38
CA GLN A 42 -1.29 5.63 -20.20
C GLN A 42 -2.51 5.40 -19.30
N PHE A 43 -3.71 5.42 -19.91
CA PHE A 43 -4.99 5.22 -19.23
C PHE A 43 -5.54 3.78 -19.32
N SER A 44 -4.74 2.83 -19.79
CA SER A 44 -5.12 1.43 -20.04
C SER A 44 -3.97 0.46 -19.75
N GLY A 45 -4.24 -0.84 -19.81
CA GLY A 45 -3.26 -1.90 -19.52
C GLY A 45 -3.19 -2.30 -18.05
N ASN A 46 -2.52 -3.40 -17.71
CA ASN A 46 -2.42 -3.91 -16.33
C ASN A 46 -0.99 -3.91 -15.79
N PHE A 47 -0.06 -3.40 -16.57
CA PHE A 47 1.35 -3.48 -16.31
C PHE A 47 2.00 -2.11 -16.49
N VAL A 48 2.91 -1.78 -15.58
CA VAL A 48 3.77 -0.60 -15.66
C VAL A 48 5.16 -1.14 -15.92
N LYS A 49 5.75 -0.76 -17.06
CA LYS A 49 7.06 -1.27 -17.49
C LYS A 49 8.19 -0.74 -16.64
N ASP A 50 8.12 0.55 -16.32
CA ASP A 50 9.12 1.21 -15.51
C ASP A 50 8.65 1.30 -14.06
N THR A 51 9.29 0.52 -13.19
CA THR A 51 9.11 0.60 -11.74
C THR A 51 10.38 1.07 -11.04
N SER A 52 11.27 1.76 -11.77
CA SER A 52 12.49 2.34 -11.20
C SER A 52 12.12 3.55 -10.34
N ALA A 53 12.00 3.30 -9.04
CA ALA A 53 11.90 4.33 -8.02
C ALA A 53 13.21 4.38 -7.23
N ASP A 54 13.73 5.57 -6.97
CA ASP A 54 14.77 5.73 -5.95
C ASP A 54 14.11 5.58 -4.57
N SER A 55 14.23 4.37 -4.03
CA SER A 55 13.58 3.97 -2.78
C SER A 55 14.15 2.65 -2.29
N TRP A 56 14.21 2.48 -0.97
CA TRP A 56 14.66 1.25 -0.32
C TRP A 56 13.59 0.15 -0.31
N LEU A 57 12.38 0.44 -0.79
CA LEU A 57 11.34 -0.56 -0.98
C LEU A 57 11.80 -1.68 -1.92
N SER A 58 11.28 -2.88 -1.68
CA SER A 58 11.51 -4.03 -2.53
C SER A 58 10.95 -3.78 -3.93
N ALA A 59 11.52 -4.44 -4.94
CA ALA A 59 11.02 -4.35 -6.32
C ALA A 59 9.51 -4.66 -6.42
N ARG A 60 9.02 -5.58 -5.58
CA ARG A 60 7.59 -5.93 -5.53
C ARG A 60 6.73 -4.82 -4.92
N MET A 61 7.22 -4.13 -3.88
CA MET A 61 6.52 -2.96 -3.31
C MET A 61 6.46 -1.82 -4.31
N LYS A 62 7.56 -1.53 -5.01
CA LYS A 62 7.58 -0.53 -6.10
C LYS A 62 6.56 -0.88 -7.18
N GLN A 63 6.46 -2.16 -7.56
CA GLN A 63 5.46 -2.63 -8.51
C GLN A 63 4.02 -2.49 -7.99
N ALA A 64 3.77 -2.75 -6.70
CA ALA A 64 2.45 -2.53 -6.09
C ALA A 64 2.06 -1.05 -6.13
N ALA A 65 2.99 -0.16 -5.80
CA ALA A 65 2.78 1.28 -5.86
C ALA A 65 2.49 1.77 -7.30
N ALA A 66 3.24 1.28 -8.29
CA ALA A 66 2.98 1.58 -9.70
C ALA A 66 1.59 1.10 -10.15
N LYS A 67 1.11 -0.06 -9.66
CA LYS A 67 -0.26 -0.54 -9.93
C LYS A 67 -1.33 0.34 -9.31
N GLN A 68 -1.11 0.81 -8.07
CA GLN A 68 -2.01 1.75 -7.40
C GLN A 68 -2.08 3.08 -8.17
N ALA A 69 -0.94 3.62 -8.60
CA ALA A 69 -0.87 4.79 -9.47
C ALA A 69 -1.64 4.60 -10.79
N LEU A 70 -1.46 3.45 -11.45
CA LEU A 70 -2.18 3.10 -12.67
C LEU A 70 -3.70 3.03 -12.44
N SER A 71 -4.15 2.46 -11.32
CA SER A 71 -5.57 2.44 -10.92
C SER A 71 -6.11 3.86 -10.77
N ALA A 72 -5.36 4.75 -10.10
CA ALA A 72 -5.73 6.15 -9.92
C ALA A 72 -5.85 6.89 -11.27
N VAL A 73 -4.90 6.71 -12.19
CA VAL A 73 -4.93 7.32 -13.53
C VAL A 73 -6.09 6.76 -14.37
N LYS A 74 -6.31 5.44 -14.36
CA LYS A 74 -7.45 4.79 -15.05
C LYS A 74 -8.80 5.33 -14.59
N SER A 75 -8.96 5.61 -13.30
CA SER A 75 -10.22 6.17 -12.76
C SER A 75 -10.62 7.49 -13.43
N ARG A 76 -9.66 8.20 -14.04
CA ARG A 76 -9.86 9.46 -14.77
C ARG A 76 -10.22 9.26 -16.25
N ARG A 77 -10.06 8.05 -16.80
CA ARG A 77 -10.28 7.76 -18.23
C ARG A 77 -11.66 8.18 -18.75
N LYS A 78 -12.72 7.91 -17.98
CA LYS A 78 -14.13 8.16 -18.36
C LYS A 78 -14.63 9.57 -18.03
N LYS A 79 -13.81 10.42 -17.38
CA LYS A 79 -14.25 11.77 -16.98
C LYS A 79 -14.21 12.74 -18.15
N LYS A 80 -15.25 13.59 -18.29
CA LYS A 80 -15.35 14.64 -19.33
C LYS A 80 -14.20 15.65 -19.25
N LYS A 81 -13.87 16.12 -18.03
CA LYS A 81 -12.66 16.91 -17.76
C LYS A 81 -11.66 16.04 -16.99
N LYS A 82 -10.48 15.85 -17.57
CA LYS A 82 -9.41 15.02 -17.01
C LYS A 82 -8.45 15.91 -16.22
N HIS A 83 -8.26 15.57 -14.96
CA HIS A 83 -7.26 16.18 -14.08
C HIS A 83 -6.36 15.08 -13.54
N LYS A 84 -5.06 15.39 -13.41
CA LYS A 84 -4.07 14.47 -12.85
C LYS A 84 -4.51 14.09 -11.43
N PRO A 85 -4.61 12.78 -11.09
CA PRO A 85 -4.92 12.38 -9.74
C PRO A 85 -3.76 12.73 -8.79
N VAL A 86 -4.07 12.94 -7.51
CA VAL A 86 -3.07 13.16 -6.46
C VAL A 86 -3.45 12.26 -5.29
N LEU A 87 -2.49 11.52 -4.72
CA LEU A 87 -2.71 10.70 -3.53
C LEU A 87 -2.33 11.52 -2.29
N ASN A 88 -3.29 12.30 -1.79
CA ASN A 88 -3.07 13.27 -0.70
C ASN A 88 -2.79 12.63 0.69
N ARG A 89 -2.73 11.30 0.79
CA ARG A 89 -2.53 10.58 2.05
C ARG A 89 -1.59 9.40 1.81
N PRO A 90 -0.72 9.06 2.79
CA PRO A 90 0.12 7.88 2.72
C PRO A 90 -0.76 6.63 2.88
N VAL A 91 -1.27 6.14 1.74
CA VAL A 91 -2.14 4.96 1.65
C VAL A 91 -1.42 3.92 0.81
N MET A 92 -1.27 2.72 1.38
CA MET A 92 -0.64 1.59 0.71
C MET A 92 -1.69 0.53 0.39
N GLU A 93 -1.79 0.14 -0.89
CA GLU A 93 -2.54 -1.03 -1.30
C GLU A 93 -1.62 -2.26 -1.31
N LEU A 94 -1.79 -3.10 -0.29
CA LEU A 94 -0.99 -4.32 -0.10
C LEU A 94 -1.82 -5.56 -0.41
N ASP A 95 -1.20 -6.53 -1.08
CA ASP A 95 -1.75 -7.86 -1.30
C ASP A 95 -1.12 -8.92 -0.38
N SER A 96 -1.56 -10.17 -0.52
CA SER A 96 -1.16 -11.30 0.32
C SER A 96 0.34 -11.61 0.31
N ARG A 97 1.13 -11.03 -0.61
CA ARG A 97 2.59 -11.18 -0.64
C ARG A 97 3.27 -10.33 0.43
N PHE A 98 2.61 -9.26 0.87
CA PHE A 98 3.13 -8.31 1.85
C PHE A 98 2.42 -8.41 3.18
N ALA A 99 1.11 -8.65 3.17
CA ALA A 99 0.27 -8.70 4.37
C ALA A 99 -0.32 -10.10 4.57
N ASP A 100 -0.04 -10.68 5.73
CA ASP A 100 -0.64 -11.92 6.22
C ASP A 100 -1.48 -11.60 7.46
N ILE A 101 -2.68 -12.18 7.54
CA ILE A 101 -3.61 -11.97 8.66
C ILE A 101 -3.82 -13.33 9.32
N ARG A 102 -3.37 -13.45 10.57
CA ARG A 102 -3.51 -14.65 11.38
C ARG A 102 -4.52 -14.41 12.48
N GLN A 103 -5.30 -15.44 12.79
CA GLN A 103 -6.15 -15.47 13.97
C GLN A 103 -5.53 -16.39 15.00
N ASP A 104 -5.63 -16.00 16.26
CA ASP A 104 -5.08 -16.74 17.39
C ASP A 104 -6.08 -16.73 18.56
N VAL A 105 -5.90 -17.63 19.53
CA VAL A 105 -6.70 -17.75 20.76
C VAL A 105 -6.01 -17.10 21.98
N ASN A 106 -4.90 -16.42 21.74
CA ASN A 106 -4.14 -15.71 22.76
C ASN A 106 -4.79 -14.37 23.14
N HIS A 107 -4.12 -13.58 23.99
CA HIS A 107 -4.58 -12.25 24.42
C HIS A 107 -4.93 -11.29 23.26
N PHE A 108 -4.39 -11.54 22.06
CA PHE A 108 -4.74 -10.85 20.83
C PHE A 108 -5.34 -11.84 19.84
N ASP A 109 -6.57 -11.58 19.40
CA ASP A 109 -7.31 -12.47 18.49
C ASP A 109 -6.80 -12.40 17.03
N ILE A 110 -6.13 -11.31 16.67
CA ILE A 110 -5.72 -11.01 15.28
C ILE A 110 -4.29 -10.50 15.26
N TRP A 111 -3.50 -11.03 14.33
CA TRP A 111 -2.15 -10.56 14.03
C TRP A 111 -2.04 -10.21 12.55
N VAL A 112 -1.70 -8.95 12.25
CA VAL A 112 -1.36 -8.51 10.89
C VAL A 112 0.16 -8.49 10.75
N ARG A 113 0.69 -9.40 9.95
CA ARG A 113 2.12 -9.48 9.65
C ARG A 113 2.41 -8.80 8.31
N LEU A 114 3.22 -7.75 8.35
CA LEU A 114 3.80 -7.12 7.18
C LEU A 114 5.21 -7.66 6.93
N SER A 115 5.49 -8.06 5.69
CA SER A 115 6.79 -8.59 5.27
C SER A 115 7.05 -8.29 3.79
N SER A 116 8.21 -8.70 3.26
CA SER A 116 8.58 -8.46 1.85
C SER A 116 8.60 -6.98 1.43
N ILE A 117 8.73 -6.07 2.41
CA ILE A 117 8.62 -4.62 2.20
C ILE A 117 9.89 -4.06 1.54
N GLY A 118 11.07 -4.48 2.01
CA GLY A 118 12.37 -3.87 1.70
C GLY A 118 13.24 -3.94 2.95
N ASN A 119 14.57 -3.87 2.82
CA ASN A 119 15.50 -3.85 3.95
C ASN A 119 15.27 -4.91 5.05
N LYS A 120 14.76 -6.10 4.69
CA LYS A 120 14.39 -7.17 5.64
C LYS A 120 13.38 -6.73 6.73
N VAL A 121 12.63 -5.66 6.49
CA VAL A 121 11.62 -5.15 7.43
C VAL A 121 10.48 -6.16 7.58
N ILE A 122 10.18 -6.52 8.83
CA ILE A 122 9.06 -7.36 9.23
C ILE A 122 8.37 -6.69 10.42
N ILE A 123 7.04 -6.54 10.35
CA ILE A 123 6.24 -5.93 11.42
C ILE A 123 5.08 -6.86 11.75
N ASN A 124 4.90 -7.17 13.02
CA ASN A 124 3.74 -7.93 13.52
C ASN A 124 2.86 -7.00 14.36
N LEU A 125 1.64 -6.77 13.91
CA LEU A 125 0.68 -5.86 14.53
C LEU A 125 -0.41 -6.66 15.24
N PRO A 126 -0.47 -6.58 16.58
CA PRO A 126 -1.56 -7.20 17.33
C PRO A 126 -2.83 -6.37 17.21
N SER A 127 -3.96 -7.05 17.19
CA SER A 127 -5.29 -6.47 17.32
C SER A 127 -6.23 -7.43 18.02
N GLN A 128 -7.27 -6.89 18.64
CA GLN A 128 -8.36 -7.69 19.22
C GLN A 128 -9.58 -7.58 18.33
N LYS A 129 -10.39 -8.65 18.28
CA LYS A 129 -11.69 -8.60 17.60
C LYS A 129 -12.53 -7.54 18.31
N HIS A 130 -13.23 -6.73 17.53
CA HIS A 130 -14.23 -5.85 18.10
C HIS A 130 -15.38 -6.74 18.56
N ILE A 131 -15.55 -6.88 19.87
CA ILE A 131 -16.76 -7.43 20.49
C ILE A 131 -17.89 -6.40 20.29
#